data_AF-A0A1H0MN01-F1
#
_entry.id   AF-A0A1H0MN01-F1
#
_cell.length_a   1.000
_cell.length_b   1.000
_cell.length_c   1.000
_cell.angle_alpha   90.00
_cell.angle_beta   90.00
_cell.angle_gamma   90.00
#
_symmetry.space_group_name_H-M   'P 1'
#
loop_
_entity.id
_entity.type
_entity.pdbx_description
1 polymer ?
#
loop_
_entity_poly.entity_id
_entity_poly.type
_entity_poly.pdbx_seq_one_letter_code
_entity_poly.pdbx_strand_id
1 'polypeptide(L)'
;MTLDTALTAYIWADGSAVPGRHPESVPDRALRRRVEGLIERMDAIAPGDDATDLAAWADRTVRALVAERGDVGEAGIRALSALLSWTWR
;
A
#
# COMPACT_ATOMS: atom_id res chain seq x y z
N MET A 1 -4.06 -3.68 16.82
CA MET A 1 -4.15 -3.44 15.36
C MET A 1 -2.95 -4.10 14.71
N THR A 2 -3.13 -4.93 13.69
CA THR A 2 -2.01 -5.52 12.93
C THR A 2 -1.52 -4.54 11.86
N LEU A 3 -0.36 -4.83 11.24
CA LEU A 3 0.12 -4.02 10.12
C LEU A 3 -0.85 -4.06 8.94
N ASP A 4 -1.41 -5.22 8.61
CA ASP A 4 -2.44 -5.36 7.58
C ASP A 4 -3.69 -4.51 7.86
N THR A 5 -4.20 -4.53 9.08
CA THR A 5 -5.35 -3.69 9.46
C THR A 5 -5.01 -2.21 9.34
N ALA A 6 -3.79 -1.81 9.74
CA ALA A 6 -3.35 -0.43 9.63
C ALA A 6 -3.14 0.01 8.18
N LEU A 7 -2.61 -0.85 7.30
CA LEU A 7 -2.49 -0.58 5.88
C LEU A 7 -3.86 -0.40 5.22
N THR A 8 -4.79 -1.31 5.50
CA THR A 8 -6.16 -1.20 5.01
C THR A 8 -6.83 0.08 5.51
N ALA A 9 -6.74 0.39 6.81
CA ALA A 9 -7.32 1.60 7.38
C ALA A 9 -6.68 2.87 6.82
N TYR A 10 -5.36 2.88 6.66
CA TYR A 10 -4.64 4.01 6.07
C TYR A 10 -5.06 4.25 4.62
N ILE A 11 -5.34 3.19 3.86
CA ILE A 11 -5.60 3.32 2.42
C ILE A 11 -7.07 3.55 2.11
N TRP A 12 -7.98 2.93 2.86
CA TRP A 12 -9.41 2.96 2.58
C TRP A 12 -10.22 3.81 3.56
N ALA A 13 -9.61 4.31 4.65
CA ALA A 13 -10.35 4.91 5.76
C ALA A 13 -11.56 4.03 6.18
N ASP A 14 -12.59 4.63 6.79
CA ASP A 14 -13.85 3.93 7.07
C ASP A 14 -14.71 3.82 5.80
N GLY A 15 -14.32 2.94 4.87
CA GLY A 15 -15.13 2.56 3.72
C GLY A 15 -15.06 3.49 2.50
N SER A 16 -13.96 4.22 2.31
CA SER A 16 -13.71 4.99 1.07
C SER A 16 -13.85 4.09 -0.16
N ALA A 17 -14.52 4.60 -1.19
CA ALA A 17 -14.67 3.92 -2.47
C ALA A 17 -13.39 3.95 -3.33
N VAL A 18 -12.45 4.83 -2.99
CA VAL A 18 -11.21 5.07 -3.74
C VAL A 18 -10.03 4.98 -2.79
N PRO A 19 -8.93 4.30 -3.16
CA PRO A 19 -7.76 4.22 -2.31
C PRO A 19 -7.09 5.60 -2.20
N GLY A 20 -6.72 5.96 -0.98
CA GLY A 20 -6.11 7.24 -0.64
C GLY A 20 -5.06 7.09 0.45
N ARG A 21 -4.64 8.21 1.05
CA ARG A 21 -3.74 8.23 2.20
C ARG A 21 -4.47 8.88 3.36
N HIS A 22 -4.75 8.11 4.41
CA HIS A 22 -5.56 8.47 5.58
C HIS A 22 -4.79 8.19 6.88
N PRO A 23 -3.71 8.95 7.17
CA PRO A 23 -2.91 8.77 8.38
C PRO A 23 -3.74 8.89 9.67
N GLU A 24 -4.81 9.67 9.67
CA GLU A 24 -5.76 9.83 10.77
C GLU A 24 -6.48 8.53 11.15
N SER A 25 -6.65 7.59 10.20
CA SER A 25 -7.28 6.28 10.44
C SER A 25 -6.36 5.30 11.16
N VAL A 26 -5.09 5.64 11.36
CA VAL A 26 -4.12 4.85 12.15
C VAL A 26 -3.71 5.65 13.40
N PRO A 27 -4.42 5.47 14.54
CA PRO A 27 -4.18 6.27 15.75
C PRO A 27 -2.85 5.92 16.44
N ASP A 28 -2.38 4.67 16.32
CA ASP A 28 -1.07 4.25 16.82
C ASP A 28 0.04 4.89 15.99
N ARG A 29 0.79 5.82 16.60
CA ARG A 29 1.87 6.56 15.94
C ARG A 29 3.04 5.68 15.50
N ALA A 30 3.36 4.61 16.22
CA ALA A 30 4.45 3.72 15.84
C ALA A 30 4.04 2.88 14.64
N LEU A 31 2.82 2.38 14.64
CA LEU A 31 2.26 1.61 13.52
C LEU A 31 2.08 2.48 12.28
N ARG A 32 1.60 3.72 12.44
CA ARG A 32 1.47 4.69 11.35
C ARG A 32 2.81 4.99 10.68
N ARG A 33 3.88 5.24 11.46
CA ARG A 33 5.22 5.45 10.91
C ARG A 33 5.72 4.25 10.10
N ARG A 34 5.37 3.02 10.50
CA ARG A 34 5.72 1.80 9.75
C ARG A 34 4.98 1.73 8.41
N VAL A 35 3.69 2.10 8.39
CA VAL A 35 2.88 2.20 7.16
C VAL A 35 3.44 3.26 6.24
N GLU A 36 3.66 4.48 6.74
CA GLU A 36 4.21 5.60 5.97
C GLU A 36 5.57 5.25 5.36
N GLY A 37 6.49 4.65 6.13
CA GLY A 37 7.79 4.24 5.61
C GLY A 37 7.75 3.04 4.65
N LEU A 38 6.63 2.31 4.53
CA LEU A 38 6.42 1.31 3.48
C LEU A 38 5.85 1.97 2.22
N ILE A 39 4.89 2.89 2.38
CA ILE A 39 4.31 3.67 1.27
C ILE A 39 5.37 4.55 0.62
N GLU A 40 6.23 5.22 1.39
CA GLU A 40 7.32 6.06 0.85
C GLU A 40 8.27 5.24 -0.05
N ARG A 41 8.61 4.02 0.36
CA ARG A 41 9.44 3.12 -0.45
C ARG A 41 8.72 2.64 -1.71
N MET A 42 7.41 2.41 -1.60
CA MET A 42 6.58 2.03 -2.74
C MET A 42 6.44 3.18 -3.74
N ASP A 43 6.25 4.41 -3.26
CA ASP A 43 6.09 5.63 -4.06
C ASP A 43 7.36 5.98 -4.86
N ALA A 44 8.52 5.51 -4.41
CA ALA A 44 9.78 5.62 -5.15
C ALA A 44 9.85 4.70 -6.39
N ILE A 45 8.88 3.81 -6.59
CA ILE A 45 8.83 2.86 -7.71
C ILE A 45 7.82 3.36 -8.75
N ALA A 46 8.33 3.69 -9.93
CA ALA A 46 7.52 4.06 -11.09
C ALA A 46 7.30 2.87 -12.02
N PRO A 47 6.15 2.78 -12.71
CA PRO A 47 5.99 1.86 -13.82
C PRO A 47 6.94 2.24 -14.96
N GLY A 48 7.41 1.26 -15.71
CA GLY A 48 8.09 1.51 -16.98
C GLY A 48 7.10 1.96 -18.06
N ASP A 49 7.62 2.52 -19.16
CA ASP A 49 6.81 2.99 -20.30
C ASP A 49 5.97 1.88 -20.97
N ASP A 50 6.27 0.61 -20.68
CA ASP A 50 5.62 -0.59 -21.21
C ASP A 50 4.53 -1.17 -20.29
N ALA A 51 4.25 -0.53 -19.14
CA ALA A 51 3.26 -0.99 -18.19
C ALA A 51 1.83 -0.78 -18.71
N THR A 52 1.32 -1.77 -19.46
CA THR A 52 -0.05 -1.77 -20.02
C THR A 52 -1.13 -2.19 -19.02
N ASP A 53 -0.75 -2.94 -17.98
CA ASP A 53 -1.63 -3.36 -16.88
C ASP A 53 -1.02 -2.89 -15.54
N LEU A 54 -1.46 -1.71 -15.09
CA LEU A 54 -1.02 -1.10 -13.84
C LEU A 54 -1.43 -1.92 -12.60
N ALA A 55 -2.53 -2.68 -12.66
CA ALA A 55 -2.96 -3.50 -11.53
C ALA A 55 -2.03 -4.71 -11.34
N ALA A 56 -1.71 -5.41 -12.44
CA ALA A 56 -0.78 -6.53 -12.40
C ALA A 56 0.66 -6.08 -12.10
N TRP A 57 1.07 -4.92 -12.62
CA TRP A 57 2.36 -4.31 -12.28
C TRP A 57 2.44 -3.95 -10.80
N ALA A 58 1.42 -3.30 -10.24
CA ALA A 58 1.40 -2.92 -8.83
C ALA A 58 1.45 -4.14 -7.91
N ASP A 59 0.69 -5.21 -8.20
CA ASP A 59 0.72 -6.45 -7.39
C ASP A 59 2.11 -7.08 -7.36
N ARG A 60 2.76 -7.25 -8.52
CA ARG A 60 4.14 -7.78 -8.58
C ARG A 60 5.13 -6.91 -7.83
N THR A 61 5.01 -5.59 -7.99
CA THR A 61 5.89 -4.59 -7.34
C THR A 61 5.76 -4.65 -5.82
N VAL A 62 4.53 -4.63 -5.30
CA VAL A 62 4.27 -4.70 -3.86
C VAL A 62 4.74 -6.04 -3.29
N ARG A 63 4.46 -7.17 -3.96
CA ARG A 63 4.93 -8.49 -3.51
C ARG A 63 6.45 -8.54 -3.40
N ALA A 64 7.17 -8.01 -4.39
CA ALA A 64 8.63 -7.92 -4.34
C ALA A 64 9.11 -7.03 -3.19
N LEU A 65 8.48 -5.86 -3.00
CA LEU A 65 8.82 -4.92 -1.93
C LEU A 65 8.67 -5.51 -0.51
N VAL A 66 7.66 -6.35 -0.29
CA VAL A 66 7.36 -6.90 1.05
C VAL A 66 7.92 -8.30 1.28
N ALA A 67 8.41 -8.99 0.25
CA ALA A 67 8.93 -10.36 0.34
C ALA A 67 10.01 -10.53 1.41
N GLU A 68 10.88 -9.52 1.59
CA GLU A 68 11.96 -9.57 2.58
C GLU A 68 11.53 -9.22 4.01
N ARG A 69 10.32 -8.67 4.20
CA ARG A 69 9.88 -8.11 5.49
C ARG A 69 9.07 -9.09 6.33
N GLY A 70 8.38 -10.05 5.71
CA GLY A 70 7.61 -11.10 6.38
C GLY A 70 6.45 -10.64 7.29
N ASP A 71 6.23 -9.32 7.41
CA ASP A 71 5.28 -8.70 8.34
C ASP A 71 4.03 -8.12 7.65
N VAL A 72 3.91 -8.28 6.32
CA VAL A 72 2.77 -7.85 5.51
C VAL A 72 2.08 -9.08 4.91
N GLY A 73 0.81 -9.28 5.23
CA GLY A 73 -0.02 -10.34 4.68
C GLY A 73 -0.78 -9.92 3.42
N GLU A 74 -1.58 -10.84 2.87
CA GLU A 74 -2.34 -10.65 1.64
C GLU A 74 -3.34 -9.49 1.69
N ALA A 75 -3.83 -9.10 2.86
CA ALA A 75 -4.70 -7.93 3.00
C ALA A 75 -3.89 -6.63 2.83
N GLY A 76 -2.71 -6.55 3.45
CA GLY A 76 -1.80 -5.42 3.29
C GLY A 76 -1.28 -5.29 1.87
N ILE A 77 -0.92 -6.41 1.22
CA ILE A 77 -0.51 -6.45 -0.19
C ILE A 77 -1.63 -5.87 -1.08
N ARG A 78 -2.86 -6.36 -0.94
CA ARG A 78 -3.99 -5.87 -1.73
C ARG A 78 -4.25 -4.37 -1.55
N ALA A 79 -4.15 -3.86 -0.32
CA ALA A 79 -4.33 -2.44 -0.06
C ALA A 79 -3.24 -1.59 -0.74
N LEU A 80 -1.97 -1.97 -0.60
CA LEU A 80 -0.85 -1.29 -1.22
C LEU A 80 -0.91 -1.33 -2.76
N SER A 81 -1.23 -2.49 -3.34
CA SER A 81 -1.37 -2.63 -4.80
C SER A 81 -2.48 -1.75 -5.37
N ALA A 82 -3.60 -1.62 -4.64
CA ALA A 82 -4.68 -0.73 -5.01
C ALA A 82 -4.26 0.75 -4.97
N LEU A 83 -3.56 1.18 -3.92
CA LEU A 83 -3.03 2.55 -3.82
C LEU A 83 -2.02 2.85 -4.94
N LEU A 84 -1.09 1.94 -5.20
CA LEU A 84 -0.04 2.13 -6.21
C LEU A 84 -0.63 2.19 -7.62
N SER A 85 -1.47 1.22 -7.99
CA SER A 85 -2.12 1.23 -9.32
C SER A 85 -3.01 2.45 -9.53
N TRP A 86 -3.70 2.93 -8.48
CA TRP A 86 -4.50 4.15 -8.55
C TRP A 86 -3.65 5.42 -8.74
N THR A 87 -2.47 5.47 -8.12
CA THR A 87 -1.56 6.63 -8.21
C THR A 87 -1.07 6.87 -9.66
N TRP A 88 -0.99 5.81 -10.46
CA TRP A 88 -0.45 5.85 -11.83
C TRP A 88 -1.51 5.74 -12.94
N ARG A 89 -2.80 5.70 -12.57
CA ARG A 89 -3.93 5.66 -13.51
C ARG A 89 -4.26 7.04 -14.08
#